data_AF-A0A971TXN8-F1
#
_entry.id   AF-A0A971TXN8-F1
#
_cell.length_a   1.000
_cell.length_b   1.000
_cell.length_c   1.000
_cell.angle_alpha   90.00
_cell.angle_beta   90.00
_cell.angle_gamma   90.00
#
_symmetry.space_group_name_H-M   'P 1'
#
loop_
_entity.id
_entity.type
_entity.pdbx_description
1 polymer ?
#
loop_
_entity_poly.entity_id
_entity_poly.type
_entity_poly.pdbx_seq_one_letter_code
_entity_poly.pdbx_strand_id
1 'polypeptide(L)' 'IQDNFDKNKKLKWVDIMYKVKGYNPKGGDWYWAQVTAGGKVTQEGKVDECIKCHEAQKTNDYTWTSKLK' A
#
# COMPACT_ATOMS: atom_id res chain seq x y z
N ILE A 1 -0.44 5.95 -3.60
CA ILE A 1 0.36 6.54 -2.51
C ILE A 1 -0.61 7.14 -1.52
N GLN A 2 -0.37 6.97 -0.23
CA GLN A 2 -1.18 7.53 0.86
C GLN A 2 -0.27 8.18 1.89
N ASP A 3 -0.54 9.45 2.19
CA ASP A 3 0.19 10.20 3.21
C ASP A 3 -0.52 10.05 4.56
N ASN A 4 0.24 9.68 5.59
CA ASN A 4 -0.29 9.48 6.93
C ASN A 4 0.25 10.55 7.88
N PHE A 5 -0.65 11.40 8.36
CA PHE A 5 -0.34 12.48 9.27
C PHE A 5 -0.74 12.13 10.71
N ASP A 6 0.00 12.65 11.69
CA ASP A 6 -0.43 12.61 13.09
C ASP A 6 -1.54 13.63 13.39
N LYS A 7 -2.03 13.63 14.64
CA LYS A 7 -3.06 14.57 15.11
C LYS A 7 -2.70 16.05 14.97
N ASN A 8 -1.41 16.37 14.84
CA ASN A 8 -0.88 17.72 14.66
C ASN A 8 -0.60 18.05 13.19
N LYS A 9 -1.06 17.21 12.25
CA LYS A 9 -0.81 17.33 10.81
C LYS A 9 0.68 17.21 10.43
N LYS A 10 1.49 16.53 11.23
CA LYS A 10 2.87 16.20 10.86
C LYS A 10 2.89 14.87 10.11
N LEU A 11 3.54 14.84 8.95
CA LEU A 11 3.71 13.60 8.18
C LEU A 11 4.52 12.59 9.01
N LYS A 12 4.01 11.37 9.13
CA LYS A 12 4.67 10.27 9.86
C LYS A 12 5.22 9.25 8.88
N TRP A 13 4.37 8.80 7.96
CA TRP A 13 4.68 7.77 6.98
C TRP A 13 3.97 8.06 5.66
N VAL A 14 4.57 7.56 4.58
CA VAL A 14 4.02 7.49 3.24
C VAL A 14 3.90 6.02 2.89
N ASP A 15 2.68 5.56 2.64
CA ASP A 15 2.41 4.20 2.16
C ASP A 15 2.35 4.19 0.64
N ILE A 16 3.07 3.25 0.04
CA ILE A 16 3.26 3.13 -1.40
C ILE A 16 2.70 1.77 -1.83
N MET A 17 1.88 1.82 -2.87
CA MET A 17 1.43 0.66 -3.62
C MET A 17 1.90 0.82 -5.05
N TYR A 18 2.59 -0.19 -5.59
CA TYR A 18 3.07 -0.19 -6.97
C TYR A 18 2.83 -1.55 -7.62
N LYS A 19 2.32 -1.58 -8.85
CA LYS A 19 2.09 -2.83 -9.57
C LYS A 19 3.32 -3.27 -10.32
N VAL A 20 3.72 -4.52 -10.08
CA VAL A 20 4.82 -5.19 -10.80
C VAL A 20 4.28 -6.50 -11.36
N LYS A 21 4.10 -6.56 -12.68
CA LYS A 21 3.54 -7.74 -13.36
C LYS A 21 4.31 -9.01 -12.97
N GLY A 22 3.58 -10.02 -12.48
CA GLY A 22 4.14 -11.31 -12.08
C GLY A 22 4.82 -11.34 -10.71
N TYR A 23 4.92 -10.22 -9.99
CA TYR A 23 5.58 -10.16 -8.68
C TYR A 23 4.80 -10.91 -7.60
N ASN A 24 3.48 -10.68 -7.55
CA ASN A 24 2.59 -11.28 -6.58
C ASN A 24 1.21 -11.59 -7.20
N PRO A 25 1.10 -12.56 -8.12
CA PRO A 25 -0.15 -12.79 -8.86
C PRO A 25 -1.35 -13.08 -7.95
N LYS A 26 -1.12 -13.74 -6.81
CA LYS A 26 -2.16 -14.03 -5.82
C LYS A 26 -2.67 -12.77 -5.13
N GLY A 27 -1.81 -11.78 -4.91
CA GLY A 27 -2.13 -10.47 -4.33
C GLY A 27 -2.26 -9.36 -5.36
N GLY A 28 -2.67 -9.67 -6.60
CA GLY A 28 -2.95 -8.66 -7.63
C GLY A 28 -1.71 -7.96 -8.20
N ASP A 29 -0.53 -8.59 -8.12
CA ASP A 29 0.74 -8.04 -8.56
C ASP A 29 1.20 -6.77 -7.82
N TRP A 30 0.63 -6.52 -6.64
CA TRP A 30 0.99 -5.37 -5.81
C TRP A 30 2.28 -5.58 -5.00
N TYR A 31 3.15 -4.58 -5.10
CA TYR A 31 4.25 -4.28 -4.20
C TYR A 31 3.81 -3.21 -3.19
N TRP A 32 4.13 -3.42 -1.93
CA TRP A 32 3.78 -2.54 -0.82
C TRP A 32 5.06 -1.97 -0.22
N ALA A 33 5.05 -0.72 0.19
CA ALA A 33 6.11 -0.17 1.02
C ALA A 33 5.57 0.90 1.96
N GLN A 34 6.22 1.03 3.11
CA GLN A 34 6.02 2.17 4.00
C GLN A 34 7.35 2.88 4.20
N VAL A 35 7.31 4.20 4.05
CA VAL A 35 8.47 5.06 4.17
C VAL A 35 8.19 6.09 5.25
N THR A 36 9.08 6.25 6.20
CA THR A 36 8.99 7.33 7.20
C THR A 36 9.14 8.70 6.53
N ALA A 37 8.69 9.76 7.18
CA ALA A 37 8.88 11.13 6.68
C ALA A 37 10.35 11.50 6.42
N GLY A 38 11.31 10.80 7.03
CA GLY A 38 12.75 10.96 6.78
C GLY A 38 13.30 10.14 5.62
N GLY A 39 12.44 9.46 4.84
CA GLY A 39 12.84 8.65 3.67
C GLY A 39 13.31 7.23 3.99
N LYS A 40 13.26 6.79 5.26
CA LYS A 40 13.62 5.41 5.63
C LYS A 40 12.46 4.46 5.37
N VAL A 41 12.71 3.39 4.60
CA VAL A 41 11.78 2.26 4.43
C VAL A 41 11.68 1.46 5.72
N THR A 42 10.46 1.21 6.20
CA THR A 42 10.20 0.41 7.42
C THR A 42 9.74 -1.00 7.10
N GLN A 43 9.04 -1.17 5.97
CA GLN A 43 8.55 -2.45 5.46
C GLN A 43 8.37 -2.32 3.94
N GLU A 44 8.64 -3.39 3.19
CA GLU A 44 8.40 -3.42 1.76
C GLU A 44 8.22 -4.83 1.19
N GLY A 45 7.69 -4.91 -0.04
CA GLY A 45 7.49 -6.15 -0.76
C GLY A 45 6.08 -6.74 -0.61
N LYS A 46 6.01 -8.03 -0.26
CA LYS A 46 4.75 -8.76 0.00
C LYS A 46 4.42 -8.68 1.49
N VAL A 47 4.01 -7.50 1.93
CA VAL A 47 3.73 -7.25 3.35
C VAL A 47 2.39 -7.87 3.73
N ASP A 48 2.40 -8.93 4.54
CA ASP A 48 1.22 -9.74 4.87
C ASP A 48 0.07 -8.91 5.48
N GLU A 49 0.39 -7.97 6.37
CA GLU A 49 -0.63 -7.11 6.99
C GLU A 49 -1.34 -6.22 5.96
N CYS A 50 -0.57 -5.63 5.04
CA CYS A 50 -1.13 -4.84 3.94
C CYS A 50 -2.00 -5.71 3.03
N ILE A 51 -1.49 -6.88 2.61
CA ILE A 51 -2.22 -7.80 1.74
C ILE A 51 -3.54 -8.23 2.39
N LYS A 52 -3.51 -8.67 3.64
CA LYS A 52 -4.70 -9.16 4.37
C LYS A 52 -5.80 -8.11 4.47
N CYS A 53 -5.45 -6.84 4.75
CA CYS A 53 -6.43 -5.77 4.80
C CYS A 53 -7.02 -5.48 3.41
N HIS A 54 -6.15 -5.39 2.40
CA HIS A 54 -6.53 -5.04 1.03
C HIS A 54 -7.23 -6.17 0.26
N GLU A 55 -7.14 -7.43 0.71
CA GLU A 55 -7.91 -8.56 0.17
C GLU A 55 -9.42 -8.30 0.22
N ALA A 56 -9.90 -7.50 1.17
CA ALA A 56 -11.31 -7.06 1.23
C ALA A 56 -11.75 -6.27 -0.02
N GLN A 57 -10.80 -5.71 -0.79
CA GLN A 57 -11.02 -5.00 -2.05
C GLN A 57 -10.51 -5.78 -3.26
N LYS A 58 -10.35 -7.10 -3.18
CA LYS A 58 -9.87 -7.92 -4.31
C LYS A 58 -10.66 -7.71 -5.61
N THR A 59 -11.96 -7.44 -5.51
CA THR A 59 -12.85 -7.16 -6.66
C THR A 59 -12.69 -5.74 -7.22
N ASN A 60 -12.01 -4.86 -6.50
CA ASN A 60 -11.64 -3.51 -6.92
C ASN A 60 -10.11 -3.35 -6.97
N ASP A 61 -9.42 -4.40 -7.43
CA ASP A 61 -7.97 -4.40 -7.63
C ASP A 61 -7.17 -4.01 -6.38
N TYR A 62 -7.64 -4.42 -5.20
CA TYR A 62 -7.02 -4.15 -3.90
C TYR A 62 -6.94 -2.66 -3.56
N THR A 63 -7.72 -1.77 -4.19
CA THR A 63 -7.74 -0.33 -3.87
C THR A 63 -9.09 0.12 -3.30
N TRP A 64 -9.07 1.12 -2.42
CA TRP A 64 -10.27 1.81 -1.93
C TRP A 64 -10.56 3.12 -2.66
N THR A 65 -9.91 3.34 -3.81
CA THR A 65 -10.26 4.47 -4.68
C THR A 65 -11.61 4.21 -5.35
N SER A 66 -12.19 5.24 -5.98
CA SER A 66 -13.33 5.08 -6.87
C SER A 66 -13.16 3.85 -7.76
N LYS A 67 -14.26 3.11 -7.98
CA LYS A 67 -14.22 1.84 -8.74
C LYS A 67 -13.44 2.05 -10.03
N LEU A 68 -12.39 1.26 -10.19
CA LEU A 68 -11.66 1.21 -11.45
C LEU A 68 -12.63 0.61 -12.48
N LYS A 69 -13.03 1.42 -13.47
CA LYS A 69 -13.89 1.01 -14.58
C LYS A 69 -13.13 0.10 -15.54
#